data_AF-A0A1A8BS58-F1
#
_entry.id   AF-A0A1A8BS58-F1
#
_cell.length_a   1.000
_cell.length_b   1.000
_cell.length_c   1.000
_cell.angle_alpha   90.00
_cell.angle_beta   90.00
_cell.angle_gamma   90.00
#
_symmetry.space_group_name_H-M   'P 1'
#
loop_
_entity.id
_entity.type
_entity.pdbx_description
1 polymer ?
#
loop_
_entity_poly.entity_id
_entity_poly.type
_entity_poly.pdbx_seq_one_letter_code
_entity_poly.pdbx_strand_id
1 'polypeptide(L)'
;TIIFRAQVPRYSILGNVPDTDLYLDMETYRAAREIPGIKIIRSSATINFTNAEMYREFLQEKSGIEFAKMQAEKKKQDAKQRCEQKKNKKEAKKKNKTMIHLNNTFNSLRDLELNGGNECAVTKEKC
;
A
#
# COMPACT_ATOMS: atom_id res chain seq x y z
N THR A 1 -36.08 -2.27 35.24
CA THR A 1 -34.72 -1.75 35.00
C THR A 1 -34.58 -1.22 33.58
N ILE A 2 -34.42 0.10 33.41
CA ILE A 2 -34.36 0.78 32.09
C ILE A 2 -32.99 0.64 31.40
N ILE A 3 -31.94 0.30 32.17
CA ILE A 3 -30.54 0.30 31.71
C ILE A 3 -30.23 -0.81 30.69
N PHE A 4 -30.91 -1.96 30.77
CA PHE A 4 -30.66 -3.10 29.87
C PHE A 4 -31.25 -2.93 28.46
N ARG A 5 -32.32 -2.15 28.29
CA ARG A 5 -32.98 -2.00 26.97
C ARG A 5 -32.20 -1.11 26.00
N ALA A 6 -31.30 -0.26 26.51
CA ALA A 6 -30.54 0.70 25.70
C ALA A 6 -29.15 0.18 25.26
N GLN A 7 -28.68 -0.96 25.80
CA GLN A 7 -27.30 -1.41 25.61
C GLN A 7 -27.10 -2.41 24.45
N VAL A 8 -28.17 -2.93 23.86
CA VAL A 8 -28.05 -3.87 22.72
C VAL A 8 -28.31 -3.12 21.41
N PRO A 9 -27.26 -2.72 20.68
CA PRO A 9 -27.42 -2.18 19.34
C PRO A 9 -28.06 -3.22 18.42
N ARG A 10 -28.94 -2.76 17.53
CA ARG A 10 -29.48 -3.58 16.45
C ARG A 10 -28.58 -3.46 15.23
N TYR A 11 -28.20 -4.61 14.69
CA TYR A 11 -27.48 -4.71 13.43
C TYR A 11 -28.38 -5.36 12.40
N SER A 12 -28.34 -4.87 11.17
CA SER A 12 -29.19 -5.36 10.09
C SER A 12 -28.47 -5.26 8.75
N ILE A 13 -28.74 -6.19 7.85
CA ILE A 13 -28.27 -6.14 6.47
C ILE A 13 -29.31 -5.41 5.63
N LEU A 14 -28.88 -4.40 4.89
CA LEU A 14 -29.75 -3.66 4.00
C LEU A 14 -29.67 -4.22 2.58
N GLY A 15 -30.82 -4.34 1.94
CA GLY A 15 -30.98 -4.66 0.53
C GLY A 15 -31.63 -3.50 -0.21
N ASN A 16 -31.36 -3.40 -1.50
CA ASN A 16 -32.01 -2.46 -2.40
C ASN A 16 -33.41 -2.96 -2.78
N VAL A 17 -34.40 -2.08 -2.79
CA VAL A 17 -35.71 -2.37 -3.37
C VAL A 17 -35.65 -2.07 -4.87
N PRO A 18 -36.01 -3.02 -5.76
CA PRO A 18 -35.94 -2.83 -7.21
C PRO A 18 -36.63 -1.54 -7.67
N ASP A 19 -36.07 -0.92 -8.70
CA ASP A 19 -36.57 0.31 -9.33
C ASP A 19 -36.62 1.53 -8.39
N THR A 20 -35.91 1.48 -7.26
CA THR A 20 -35.82 2.59 -6.29
C THR A 20 -34.42 2.73 -5.70
N ASP A 21 -34.12 3.89 -5.13
CA ASP A 21 -32.89 4.13 -4.34
C ASP A 21 -33.05 3.74 -2.87
N LEU A 22 -34.07 2.97 -2.52
CA LEU A 22 -34.41 2.67 -1.14
C LEU A 22 -33.66 1.42 -0.65
N TYR A 23 -32.96 1.58 0.48
CA TYR A 23 -32.25 0.49 1.16
C TYR A 23 -32.94 0.13 2.47
N LEU A 24 -33.51 -1.07 2.53
CA LEU A 24 -34.29 -1.54 3.67
C LEU A 24 -33.71 -2.82 4.26
N ASP A 25 -34.07 -3.06 5.51
CA ASP A 25 -33.71 -4.27 6.23
C ASP A 25 -34.28 -5.51 5.53
N MET A 26 -33.41 -6.42 5.11
CA MET A 26 -33.79 -7.64 4.39
C MET A 26 -34.61 -8.61 5.24
N GLU A 27 -34.45 -8.58 6.58
CA GLU A 27 -35.23 -9.43 7.47
C GLU A 27 -36.68 -8.93 7.59
N THR A 28 -36.87 -7.62 7.49
CA THR A 28 -38.20 -6.99 7.63
C THR A 28 -38.92 -6.88 6.28
N TYR A 29 -38.20 -6.57 5.20
CA TYR A 29 -38.76 -6.29 3.89
C TYR A 29 -38.29 -7.30 2.84
N ARG A 30 -39.15 -8.25 2.51
CA ARG A 30 -38.86 -9.33 1.53
C ARG A 30 -38.57 -8.82 0.10
N ALA A 31 -39.00 -7.60 -0.23
CA ALA A 31 -38.72 -6.99 -1.53
C ALA A 31 -37.26 -6.51 -1.66
N ALA A 32 -36.56 -6.29 -0.53
CA ALA A 32 -35.19 -5.84 -0.51
C ALA A 32 -34.23 -6.98 -0.91
N ARG A 33 -33.33 -6.71 -1.86
CA ARG A 33 -32.35 -7.68 -2.37
C ARG A 33 -30.93 -7.19 -2.14
N GLU A 34 -30.04 -8.10 -1.77
CA GLU A 34 -28.61 -7.80 -1.66
C GLU A 34 -27.99 -7.57 -3.04
N ILE A 35 -27.04 -6.65 -3.14
CA ILE A 35 -26.31 -6.38 -4.37
C ILE A 35 -25.12 -7.35 -4.45
N PRO A 36 -24.96 -8.13 -5.52
CA PRO A 36 -23.83 -9.06 -5.65
C PRO A 36 -22.48 -8.35 -5.47
N GLY A 37 -21.66 -8.85 -4.54
CA GLY A 37 -20.34 -8.28 -4.23
C GLY A 37 -20.35 -7.08 -3.28
N ILE A 38 -21.51 -6.60 -2.84
CA ILE A 38 -21.63 -5.45 -1.92
C ILE A 38 -22.54 -5.81 -0.75
N LYS A 39 -22.00 -5.71 0.48
CA LYS A 39 -22.75 -5.93 1.72
C LYS A 39 -22.95 -4.62 2.46
N ILE A 40 -24.20 -4.20 2.62
CA ILE A 40 -24.56 -2.97 3.34
C ILE A 40 -25.04 -3.35 4.73
N ILE A 41 -24.31 -2.91 5.75
CA ILE A 41 -24.61 -3.21 7.16
C ILE A 41 -24.96 -1.90 7.87
N ARG A 42 -26.10 -1.89 8.54
CA ARG A 42 -26.56 -0.78 9.38
C ARG A 42 -26.39 -1.14 10.85
N SER A 43 -25.78 -0.23 11.61
CA SER A 43 -25.79 -0.23 13.07
C SER A 43 -26.77 0.81 13.59
N SER A 44 -27.63 0.44 14.54
CA SER A 44 -28.53 1.39 15.21
C SER A 44 -27.85 2.22 16.31
N ALA A 45 -26.57 1.95 16.61
CA ALA A 45 -25.79 2.69 17.60
C ALA A 45 -24.46 3.17 17.04
N THR A 46 -23.89 4.18 17.70
CA THR A 46 -22.56 4.71 17.40
C THR A 46 -21.48 3.68 17.73
N ILE A 47 -20.55 3.45 16.82
CA ILE A 47 -19.40 2.58 17.07
C ILE A 47 -18.44 3.28 18.03
N ASN A 48 -18.18 2.65 19.18
CA ASN A 48 -17.30 3.14 20.24
C ASN A 48 -16.44 1.99 20.78
N PHE A 49 -15.55 2.28 21.73
CA PHE A 49 -14.68 1.25 22.31
C PHE A 49 -15.44 0.09 22.98
N THR A 50 -16.59 0.38 23.60
CA THR A 50 -17.38 -0.63 24.33
C THR A 50 -18.11 -1.62 23.44
N ASN A 51 -18.50 -1.22 22.22
CA ASN A 51 -19.23 -2.07 21.28
C ASN A 51 -18.41 -2.51 20.06
N ALA A 52 -17.16 -2.05 19.94
CA ALA A 52 -16.29 -2.33 18.81
C ALA A 52 -16.15 -3.84 18.53
N GLU A 53 -16.00 -4.65 19.58
CA GLU A 53 -15.80 -6.09 19.42
C GLU A 53 -17.06 -6.79 18.88
N MET A 54 -18.23 -6.47 19.44
CA MET A 54 -19.51 -7.01 18.97
C MET A 54 -19.78 -6.62 17.51
N TYR A 55 -19.47 -5.38 17.13
CA TYR A 55 -19.61 -4.94 15.75
C TYR A 55 -18.64 -5.69 14.81
N ARG A 56 -17.41 -5.93 15.26
CA ARG A 56 -16.39 -6.68 14.52
C ARG A 56 -16.80 -8.13 14.29
N GLU A 57 -17.40 -8.77 15.29
CA GLU A 57 -17.95 -10.13 15.18
C GLU A 57 -19.10 -10.19 14.18
N PHE A 58 -20.08 -9.29 14.31
CA PHE A 58 -21.21 -9.20 13.37
C PHE A 58 -20.74 -9.00 11.92
N LEU A 59 -19.77 -8.11 11.71
CA LEU A 59 -19.19 -7.87 10.38
C LEU A 59 -18.55 -9.14 9.80
N GLN A 60 -17.77 -9.88 10.59
CA GLN A 60 -17.12 -11.12 10.12
C GLN A 60 -18.15 -12.19 9.79
N GLU A 61 -19.11 -12.41 10.69
CA GLU A 61 -20.17 -13.39 10.50
C GLU A 61 -20.98 -13.10 9.23
N LYS A 62 -21.43 -11.86 9.06
CA LYS A 62 -22.27 -11.51 7.92
C LYS A 62 -21.47 -11.42 6.62
N SER A 63 -20.23 -10.94 6.64
CA SER A 63 -19.42 -10.83 5.42
C SER A 63 -18.79 -12.15 4.96
N GLY A 64 -18.60 -13.12 5.87
CA GLY A 64 -17.85 -14.34 5.59
C GLY A 64 -16.35 -14.08 5.39
N ILE A 65 -15.85 -12.92 5.82
CA ILE A 65 -14.45 -12.50 5.63
C ILE A 65 -13.72 -12.55 6.97
N GLU A 66 -12.64 -13.33 7.00
CA GLU A 66 -11.74 -13.42 8.15
C GLU A 66 -10.73 -12.26 8.17
N PHE A 67 -11.08 -11.14 8.80
CA PHE A 67 -10.25 -9.93 8.83
C PHE A 67 -8.84 -10.17 9.41
N ALA A 68 -8.71 -11.05 10.40
CA ALA A 68 -7.43 -11.35 11.03
C ALA A 68 -6.42 -11.95 10.04
N LYS A 69 -6.88 -12.90 9.21
CA LYS A 69 -6.05 -13.54 8.18
C LYS A 69 -5.62 -12.53 7.11
N MET A 70 -6.56 -11.73 6.63
CA MET A 70 -6.30 -10.70 5.63
C MET A 70 -5.29 -9.66 6.13
N GLN A 71 -5.40 -9.23 7.39
CA GLN A 71 -4.44 -8.31 7.98
C GLN A 71 -3.05 -8.93 8.13
N ALA A 72 -2.97 -10.21 8.51
CA ALA A 72 -1.69 -10.91 8.63
C ALA A 72 -1.00 -11.04 7.26
N GLU A 73 -1.75 -11.38 6.21
CA GLU A 73 -1.25 -11.46 4.85
C GLU A 73 -0.77 -10.10 4.33
N LYS A 74 -1.55 -9.04 4.55
CA LYS A 74 -1.16 -7.67 4.19
C LYS A 74 0.13 -7.25 4.89
N LYS A 75 0.24 -7.46 6.20
CA LYS A 75 1.46 -7.15 6.96
C LYS A 75 2.68 -7.93 6.44
N LYS A 76 2.50 -9.21 6.07
CA LYS A 76 3.56 -10.05 5.50
C LYS A 76 4.00 -9.53 4.12
N GLN A 77 3.06 -9.13 3.27
CA GLN A 77 3.36 -8.54 1.96
C GLN A 77 4.08 -7.20 2.11
N ASP A 78 3.59 -6.32 2.98
CA ASP A 78 4.20 -5.02 3.26
C ASP A 78 5.64 -5.16 3.79
N ALA A 79 5.89 -6.14 4.66
CA ALA A 79 7.22 -6.41 5.17
C ALA A 79 8.20 -6.87 4.07
N LYS A 80 7.75 -7.74 3.16
CA LYS A 80 8.55 -8.19 2.01
C LYS A 80 8.90 -7.02 1.08
N GLN A 81 7.89 -6.22 0.71
CA GLN A 81 8.08 -5.04 -0.13
C GLN A 81 9.06 -4.03 0.49
N ARG A 82 8.93 -3.78 1.80
CA ARG A 82 9.86 -2.88 2.53
C ARG A 82 11.30 -3.42 2.53
N CYS A 83 11.49 -4.73 2.67
CA CYS A 83 12.81 -5.35 2.62
C CYS A 83 13.45 -5.25 1.23
N GLU A 84 12.69 -5.53 0.17
CA GLU A 84 13.16 -5.40 -1.22
C GLU A 84 13.49 -3.95 -1.57
N GLN A 85 12.62 -3.00 -1.21
CA GLN A 85 12.89 -1.58 -1.40
C GLN A 85 14.17 -1.12 -0.71
N LYS A 86 14.46 -1.62 0.50
CA LYS A 86 15.72 -1.33 1.22
C LYS A 86 16.93 -1.91 0.51
N LYS A 87 16.84 -3.14 -0.02
CA LYS A 87 17.92 -3.76 -0.81
C LYS A 87 18.19 -2.97 -2.10
N ASN A 88 17.15 -2.68 -2.87
CA ASN A 88 17.24 -1.94 -4.13
C ASN A 88 17.80 -0.53 -3.90
N LYS A 89 17.38 0.17 -2.83
CA LYS A 89 17.95 1.48 -2.45
C LYS A 89 19.44 1.40 -2.09
N LYS A 90 19.89 0.34 -1.40
CA LYS A 90 21.31 0.13 -1.07
C LYS A 90 22.13 -0.17 -2.33
N GLU A 91 21.62 -1.01 -3.23
CA GLU A 91 22.27 -1.34 -4.49
C GLU A 91 22.37 -0.14 -5.43
N ALA A 92 21.31 0.66 -5.54
CA ALA A 92 21.32 1.91 -6.32
C ALA A 92 22.35 2.91 -5.78
N LYS A 93 22.46 3.06 -4.45
CA LYS A 93 23.48 3.91 -3.82
C LYS A 93 24.91 3.42 -4.10
N LYS A 94 25.15 2.11 -4.06
CA LYS A 94 26.46 1.53 -4.40
C LYS A 94 26.80 1.76 -5.87
N LYS A 95 25.89 1.45 -6.80
CA LYS A 95 26.07 1.67 -8.24
C LYS A 95 26.36 3.14 -8.55
N ASN A 96 25.60 4.06 -7.95
CA ASN A 96 25.82 5.49 -8.13
C ASN A 96 27.23 5.91 -7.64
N LYS A 97 27.66 5.47 -6.45
CA LYS A 97 29.02 5.74 -5.96
C LYS A 97 30.11 5.21 -6.90
N THR A 98 29.94 3.98 -7.43
CA THR A 98 30.87 3.39 -8.40
C THR A 98 30.89 4.18 -9.72
N MET A 99 29.73 4.60 -10.23
CA MET A 99 29.62 5.42 -11.44
C MET A 99 30.30 6.77 -11.27
N ILE A 100 30.12 7.44 -10.12
CA ILE A 100 30.83 8.70 -9.81
C ILE A 100 32.34 8.48 -9.82
N HIS A 101 32.83 7.39 -9.20
CA HIS A 101 34.26 7.09 -9.17
C HIS A 101 34.82 6.83 -10.58
N LEU A 102 34.16 6.00 -11.38
CA LEU A 102 34.53 5.74 -12.78
C LEU A 102 34.57 7.03 -13.61
N ASN A 103 33.59 7.91 -13.44
CA ASN A 103 33.53 9.18 -14.16
C ASN A 103 34.69 10.10 -13.78
N ASN A 104 35.03 10.17 -12.49
CA ASN A 104 36.17 10.94 -12.02
C ASN A 104 37.50 10.40 -12.58
N THR A 105 37.68 9.07 -12.59
CA THR A 105 38.87 8.43 -13.16
C THR A 105 38.96 8.67 -14.67
N PHE A 106 37.85 8.55 -15.40
CA PHE A 106 37.78 8.80 -16.84
C PHE A 106 38.15 10.25 -17.18
N ASN A 107 37.62 11.22 -16.43
CA ASN A 107 37.97 12.63 -16.62
C ASN A 107 39.46 12.88 -16.39
N SER A 108 40.05 12.30 -15.32
CA SER A 108 41.49 12.44 -15.07
C SER A 108 42.37 11.81 -16.14
N LEU A 109 41.95 10.70 -16.77
CA LEU A 109 42.69 10.07 -17.87
C LEU A 109 42.68 10.98 -19.12
N ARG A 110 41.52 11.55 -19.41
CA ARG A 110 41.32 12.48 -20.54
C ARG A 110 42.17 13.74 -20.39
N ASP A 111 42.37 14.23 -19.16
CA ASP A 111 43.21 15.39 -18.87
C ASP A 111 44.72 15.10 -19.06
N LEU A 112 45.15 13.84 -18.91
CA LEU A 112 46.52 13.42 -19.24
C LEU A 112 46.74 13.27 -20.75
N GLU A 113 45.74 12.76 -21.48
CA GLU A 113 45.83 12.54 -22.93
C GLU A 113 45.83 13.83 -23.75
N LEU A 114 45.39 14.96 -23.18
CA LEU A 114 45.49 16.29 -23.81
C LEU A 114 46.83 17.01 -23.57
N ASN A 115 47.72 16.46 -22.73
CA ASN A 115 49.04 17.04 -22.40
C ASN A 115 50.23 16.26 -22.96
N GLY A 116 50.00 15.15 -23.68
CA GLY A 116 51.06 14.29 -24.27
C GLY A 116 51.37 14.55 -25.74
N GLY A 117 50.99 15.71 -26.29
CA GLY A 117 51.02 16.00 -27.73
C GLY A 117 51.90 17.18 -28.14
N ASN A 118 53.11 17.30 -27.61
CA ASN A 118 54.09 18.27 -28.08
C ASN A 118 55.52 17.91 -27.70
N GLU A 119 56.03 16.82 -28.28
CA GLU A 119 57.46 16.73 -28.55
C GLU A 119 57.65 16.05 -29.91
N CYS A 120 57.71 16.85 -30.99
CA CYS A 120 58.28 16.40 -32.24
C CYS A 120 59.19 17.48 -32.83
N ALA A 121 60.48 17.17 -32.74
CA ALA A 121 61.59 17.56 -33.62
C ALA A 121 61.91 19.05 -33.81
N VAL A 122 62.91 19.54 -33.06
CA VAL A 122 63.95 20.40 -33.65
C VAL A 122 65.33 19.97 -33.13
N THR A 123 66.00 19.11 -33.87
CA THR A 123 67.47 18.99 -33.83
C THR A 123 68.04 19.25 -35.22
N LYS A 124 68.65 20.43 -35.33
CA LYS A 124 69.63 20.99 -36.27
C LYS A 124 70.20 20.07 -37.37
N GLU A 125 70.21 20.60 -38.60
CA GLU A 125 71.28 20.34 -39.58
C GLU A 125 71.66 21.62 -40.38
N LYS A 126 72.94 21.68 -40.75
CA LYS A 126 73.81 22.75 -41.26
C LYS A 126 73.30 23.62 -42.44
N CYS A 127 73.55 24.93 -42.37
CA CYS A 127 74.43 25.72 -43.27
C CYS A 127 74.77 27.07 -42.61
#